data_AF-A0A022RX30-F1
#
_entry.id   AF-A0A022RX30-F1
#
_cell.length_a   1.000
_cell.length_b   1.000
_cell.length_c   1.000
_cell.angle_alpha   90.00
_cell.angle_beta   90.00
_cell.angle_gamma   90.00
#
_symmetry.space_group_name_H-M   'P 1'
#
loop_
_entity.id
_entity.type
_entity.pdbx_description
1 polymer ?
#
loop_
_entity_poly.entity_id
_entity_poly.type
_entity_poly.pdbx_seq_one_letter_code
_entity_poly.pdbx_strand_id
1 'polypeptide(L)'
;AIILFGIVEGSIRKKASIKDTRSTSFMRPPAPSFADHQRQKQPSFMELRRSDAKADSWERAHIAKIRKRYEKMTLEILAWENEKKLREKHQMERKKGELELRKSRNWKHYQSKVARIDEIGGGARAQVEAKRKKEESIVKNKANQMRSTGKVAPVINCFCF
;
A
#
# COMPACT_ATOMS: atom_id res chain seq x y z
N ALA A 1 -14.70 -12.41 -17.41
CA ALA A 1 -15.45 -11.29 -16.82
C ALA A 1 -14.49 -10.15 -16.53
N ILE A 2 -14.34 -9.23 -17.49
CA ILE A 2 -13.49 -8.03 -17.37
C ILE A 2 -14.44 -6.89 -17.04
N ILE A 3 -14.30 -6.35 -15.83
CA ILE A 3 -15.18 -5.30 -15.29
C ILE A 3 -14.82 -3.98 -15.97
N LEU A 4 -15.56 -3.67 -17.03
CA LEU A 4 -15.86 -2.30 -17.48
C LEU A 4 -16.82 -1.68 -16.45
N PHE A 5 -16.32 -1.15 -15.33
CA PHE A 5 -17.12 -0.30 -14.47
C PHE A 5 -16.31 0.91 -14.00
N GLY A 6 -16.69 2.07 -14.56
CA GLY A 6 -16.86 3.28 -13.77
C GLY A 6 -15.66 4.20 -13.60
N ILE A 7 -15.26 4.91 -14.66
CA ILE A 7 -14.81 6.32 -14.54
C ILE A 7 -15.26 7.11 -15.79
N VAL A 8 -16.57 7.26 -15.99
CA VAL A 8 -17.18 8.39 -16.73
C VAL A 8 -18.53 8.70 -16.10
N GLU A 9 -18.56 9.15 -14.85
CA GLU A 9 -19.70 9.91 -14.32
C GLU A 9 -19.18 10.91 -13.30
N GLY A 10 -19.01 12.15 -13.73
CA GLY A 10 -18.58 13.22 -12.84
C GLY A 10 -18.22 14.48 -13.59
N SER A 11 -19.17 15.39 -13.67
CA SER A 11 -19.03 16.79 -14.11
C SER A 11 -19.11 17.03 -15.62
N ILE A 12 -20.31 17.40 -16.08
CA ILE A 12 -20.63 18.70 -16.69
C ILE A 12 -22.13 18.64 -17.07
N ARG A 13 -23.00 19.11 -16.17
CA ARG A 13 -24.43 19.30 -16.46
C ARG A 13 -24.63 20.79 -16.80
N LYS A 14 -24.34 21.18 -18.04
CA LYS A 14 -24.72 22.51 -18.56
C LYS A 14 -26.19 22.46 -18.97
N LYS A 15 -27.04 23.21 -18.27
CA LYS A 15 -28.43 23.46 -18.67
C LYS A 15 -28.42 24.26 -19.98
N ALA A 16 -29.08 23.78 -21.01
CA ALA A 16 -29.47 24.57 -22.16
C ALA A 16 -30.96 24.34 -22.44
N SER A 17 -31.69 25.45 -22.44
CA SER A 17 -33.12 25.60 -22.63
C SER A 17 -33.51 25.23 -24.07
N ILE A 18 -34.46 24.29 -24.19
CA ILE A 18 -35.10 23.95 -25.46
C ILE A 18 -36.11 25.06 -25.77
N LYS A 19 -35.89 25.79 -26.86
CA LYS A 19 -36.91 26.61 -27.51
C LYS A 19 -37.38 25.85 -28.74
N ASP A 20 -38.66 25.46 -28.72
CA ASP A 20 -39.37 24.94 -29.88
C ASP A 20 -39.36 25.96 -31.01
N THR A 21 -39.04 25.52 -32.23
CA THR A 21 -39.45 26.23 -33.43
C THR A 21 -39.54 25.30 -34.64
N ARG A 22 -40.80 24.97 -34.97
CA ARG A 22 -41.41 25.06 -36.30
C ARG A 22 -40.92 24.10 -37.40
N SER A 23 -41.81 23.15 -37.67
CA SER A 23 -42.02 22.47 -38.95
C SER A 23 -41.96 23.43 -40.14
N THR A 24 -41.10 23.13 -41.12
CA THR A 24 -41.16 23.71 -42.47
C THR A 24 -40.88 22.63 -43.50
N SER A 25 -41.83 22.52 -44.42
CA SER A 25 -42.03 21.57 -45.50
C SER A 25 -40.85 21.45 -46.48
N PHE A 26 -40.65 20.22 -46.95
CA PHE A 26 -39.81 19.85 -48.09
C PHE A 26 -40.26 20.59 -49.36
N MET A 27 -39.37 21.42 -49.94
CA MET A 27 -39.45 21.84 -51.34
C MET A 27 -38.16 21.41 -52.04
N ARG A 28 -38.32 20.53 -53.02
CA ARG A 28 -37.25 20.00 -53.88
C ARG A 28 -36.78 21.10 -54.83
N PRO A 29 -35.48 21.44 -54.91
CA PRO A 29 -34.99 22.38 -55.90
C PRO A 29 -35.09 21.79 -57.32
N PRO A 30 -35.39 22.61 -58.35
CA PRO A 30 -35.33 22.16 -59.73
C PRO A 30 -33.88 21.87 -60.14
N ALA A 31 -33.69 20.86 -60.99
CA ALA A 31 -32.39 20.43 -61.48
C ALA A 31 -31.73 21.55 -62.32
N PRO A 32 -30.44 21.88 -62.11
CA PRO A 32 -29.76 22.86 -62.92
C PRO A 32 -29.49 22.31 -64.33
N SER A 33 -29.93 23.08 -65.32
CA SER A 33 -29.66 22.91 -66.75
C SER A 33 -28.16 22.87 -67.04
N PHE A 34 -27.73 21.88 -67.81
CA PHE A 34 -26.39 21.77 -68.40
C PHE A 34 -26.17 22.91 -69.40
N ALA A 35 -25.38 23.93 -69.05
CA ALA A 35 -24.56 24.71 -69.99
C ALA A 35 -23.79 25.80 -69.24
N ASP A 36 -22.62 25.45 -68.72
CA ASP A 36 -21.51 26.38 -68.70
C ASP A 36 -20.23 25.55 -68.75
N HIS A 37 -19.65 25.43 -69.95
CA HIS A 37 -18.30 24.92 -70.10
C HIS A 37 -17.33 25.96 -69.56
N GLN A 38 -17.24 26.04 -68.22
CA GLN A 38 -16.08 26.63 -67.55
C GLN A 38 -14.86 25.94 -68.15
N ARG A 39 -14.07 26.70 -68.93
CA ARG A 39 -12.70 26.31 -69.26
C ARG A 39 -11.97 26.12 -67.94
N GLN A 40 -11.89 24.88 -67.47
CA GLN A 40 -11.00 24.51 -66.38
C GLN A 40 -9.59 24.77 -66.88
N LYS A 41 -9.03 25.95 -66.54
CA LYS A 41 -7.60 26.19 -66.67
C LYS A 41 -6.93 25.15 -65.78
N GLN A 42 -6.25 24.19 -66.42
CA GLN A 42 -5.43 23.22 -65.70
C GLN A 42 -4.42 24.01 -64.87
N PRO A 43 -4.36 23.78 -63.54
CA PRO A 43 -3.42 24.50 -62.69
C PRO A 43 -2.00 24.24 -63.21
N SER A 44 -1.19 25.30 -63.25
CA SER A 44 0.20 25.14 -63.68
C SER A 44 0.91 24.16 -62.73
N PHE A 45 1.90 23.43 -63.22
CA PHE A 45 2.73 22.53 -62.39
C PHE A 45 3.26 23.24 -61.11
N MET A 46 3.61 24.52 -61.22
CA MET A 46 4.07 25.35 -60.11
C MET A 46 2.98 25.69 -59.09
N GLU A 47 1.71 25.66 -59.48
CA GLU A 47 0.54 25.89 -58.63
C GLU A 47 0.12 24.63 -57.88
N LEU A 48 0.13 23.48 -58.55
CA LEU A 48 -0.07 22.17 -57.92
C LEU A 48 0.99 21.91 -56.84
N ARG A 49 2.28 22.08 -57.18
CA ARG A 49 3.39 21.92 -56.23
C ARG A 49 3.28 22.84 -55.00
N ARG A 50 2.77 24.06 -55.18
CA ARG A 50 2.51 24.99 -54.07
C ARG A 50 1.30 24.57 -53.23
N SER A 51 0.27 24.01 -53.85
CA SER A 51 -0.88 23.43 -53.14
C SER A 51 -0.46 22.21 -52.31
N ASP A 52 0.34 21.31 -52.88
CA ASP A 52 0.86 20.12 -52.20
C ASP A 52 1.71 20.53 -50.98
N ALA A 53 2.62 21.50 -51.15
CA ALA A 53 3.43 22.01 -50.03
C ALA A 53 2.58 22.62 -48.89
N LYS A 54 1.42 23.22 -49.21
CA LYS A 54 0.48 23.75 -48.21
C LYS A 54 -0.29 22.62 -47.51
N ALA A 55 -0.75 21.61 -48.26
CA ALA A 55 -1.42 20.43 -47.72
C ALA A 55 -0.51 19.67 -46.76
N ASP A 56 0.74 19.43 -47.18
CA ASP A 56 1.81 18.83 -46.38
C ASP A 56 2.07 19.59 -45.06
N SER A 57 2.14 20.93 -45.13
CA SER A 57 2.34 21.76 -43.94
C SER A 57 1.17 21.65 -42.97
N TRP A 58 -0.06 21.66 -43.51
CA TRP A 58 -1.28 21.50 -42.73
C TRP A 58 -1.36 20.10 -42.08
N GLU A 59 -1.04 19.04 -42.82
CA GLU A 59 -1.00 17.67 -42.33
C GLU A 59 0.00 17.54 -41.17
N ARG A 60 1.25 17.98 -41.38
CA ARG A 60 2.29 17.95 -40.35
C ARG A 60 1.87 18.70 -39.09
N ALA A 61 1.27 19.88 -39.24
CA ALA A 61 0.78 20.67 -38.11
C ALA A 61 -0.36 19.97 -37.35
N HIS A 62 -1.27 19.28 -38.04
CA HIS A 62 -2.37 18.55 -37.40
C HIS A 62 -1.89 17.27 -36.72
N ILE A 63 -0.99 16.51 -37.36
CA ILE A 63 -0.35 15.34 -36.74
C ILE A 63 0.40 15.76 -35.47
N ALA A 64 1.15 16.88 -35.50
CA ALA A 64 1.84 17.39 -34.32
C ALA A 64 0.88 17.74 -33.18
N LYS A 65 -0.26 18.38 -33.48
CA LYS A 65 -1.31 18.66 -32.49
C LYS A 65 -1.90 17.37 -31.91
N ILE A 66 -2.15 16.36 -32.74
CA ILE A 66 -2.66 15.06 -32.30
C ILE A 66 -1.65 14.41 -31.35
N ARG A 67 -0.39 14.26 -31.77
CA ARG A 67 0.69 13.67 -30.95
C ARG A 67 0.79 14.35 -29.59
N LYS A 68 0.85 15.67 -29.55
CA LYS A 68 0.92 16.45 -28.31
C LYS A 68 -0.24 16.15 -27.35
N ARG A 69 -1.47 15.97 -27.85
CA ARG A 69 -2.62 15.63 -27.01
C ARG A 69 -2.50 14.22 -26.41
N TYR A 70 -2.09 13.25 -27.22
CA TYR A 70 -1.93 11.86 -26.75
C TYR A 70 -0.73 11.72 -25.81
N GLU A 71 0.39 12.40 -26.06
CA GLU A 71 1.52 12.47 -25.13
C GLU A 71 1.08 12.99 -23.76
N LYS A 72 0.31 14.08 -23.72
CA LYS A 72 -0.24 14.62 -22.47
C LYS A 72 -1.13 13.60 -21.76
N MET A 73 -2.04 12.96 -22.48
CA MET A 73 -2.95 11.96 -21.92
C MET A 73 -2.19 10.74 -21.38
N THR A 74 -1.16 10.27 -22.09
CA THR A 74 -0.30 9.17 -21.62
C THR A 74 0.42 9.54 -20.33
N LEU A 75 0.94 10.77 -20.22
CA LEU A 75 1.57 11.24 -18.97
C LEU A 75 0.56 11.31 -17.81
N GLU A 76 -0.66 11.77 -18.07
CA GLU A 76 -1.72 11.80 -17.05
C GLU A 76 -2.12 10.39 -16.57
N ILE A 77 -2.23 9.43 -17.49
CA ILE A 77 -2.48 8.01 -17.16
C ILE A 77 -1.35 7.46 -16.29
N LEU A 78 -0.10 7.66 -16.69
CA LEU A 78 1.07 7.18 -15.94
C LEU A 78 1.15 7.82 -14.55
N ALA A 79 0.88 9.11 -14.43
CA ALA A 79 0.86 9.80 -13.14
C ALA A 79 -0.21 9.19 -12.21
N TRP A 80 -1.42 8.98 -12.72
CA TRP A 80 -2.50 8.37 -11.95
C TRP A 80 -2.19 6.93 -11.53
N GLU A 81 -1.65 6.12 -12.44
CA GLU A 81 -1.22 4.74 -12.12
C GLU A 81 -0.18 4.72 -11.00
N ASN A 82 0.84 5.58 -11.11
CA ASN A 82 1.91 5.67 -10.12
C ASN A 82 1.36 6.11 -8.76
N GLU A 83 0.46 7.08 -8.74
CA GLU A 83 -0.19 7.54 -7.52
C GLU A 83 -1.04 6.42 -6.87
N LYS A 84 -1.76 5.63 -7.67
CA LYS A 84 -2.53 4.46 -7.16
C LYS A 84 -1.59 3.38 -6.61
N LYS A 85 -0.55 3.00 -7.34
CA LYS A 85 0.47 2.03 -6.90
C LYS A 85 1.15 2.49 -5.60
N LEU A 86 1.49 3.77 -5.50
CA LEU A 86 2.12 4.35 -4.32
C LEU A 86 1.20 4.30 -3.09
N ARG A 87 -0.10 4.60 -3.26
CA ARG A 87 -1.10 4.47 -2.17
C ARG A 87 -1.18 3.05 -1.65
N GLU A 88 -1.27 2.05 -2.53
CA GLU A 88 -1.32 0.64 -2.12
C GLU A 88 -0.03 0.21 -1.42
N LYS A 89 1.13 0.63 -1.93
CA LYS A 89 2.42 0.40 -1.28
C LYS A 89 2.46 0.98 0.14
N HIS A 90 2.03 2.23 0.32
CA HIS A 90 1.98 2.84 1.65
C HIS A 90 1.02 2.14 2.61
N GLN A 91 -0.14 1.67 2.13
CA GLN A 91 -1.06 0.90 2.96
C GLN A 91 -0.44 -0.43 3.41
N MET A 92 0.23 -1.13 2.49
CA MET A 92 0.93 -2.38 2.78
C MET A 92 2.04 -2.17 3.82
N GLU A 93 2.90 -1.16 3.63
CA GLU A 93 3.99 -0.88 4.58
C GLU A 93 3.48 -0.48 5.96
N ARG A 94 2.37 0.28 6.04
CA ARG A 94 1.73 0.60 7.33
C ARG A 94 1.27 -0.66 8.06
N LYS A 95 0.52 -1.54 7.38
CA LYS A 95 0.05 -2.81 7.96
C LYS A 95 1.21 -3.70 8.41
N LYS A 96 2.28 -3.77 7.61
CA LYS A 96 3.51 -4.48 7.96
C LYS A 96 4.15 -3.92 9.24
N GLY A 97 4.27 -2.60 9.35
CA GLY A 97 4.78 -1.92 10.54
C GLY A 97 3.95 -2.20 11.80
N GLU A 98 2.62 -2.15 11.69
CA GLU A 98 1.71 -2.47 12.81
C GLU A 98 1.86 -3.92 13.29
N LEU A 99 1.97 -4.86 12.36
CA LEU A 99 2.18 -6.28 12.68
C LEU A 99 3.52 -6.51 13.38
N GLU A 100 4.61 -5.91 12.89
CA GLU A 100 5.93 -6.03 13.51
C GLU A 100 5.96 -5.39 14.91
N LEU A 101 5.31 -4.23 15.09
CA LEU A 101 5.17 -3.61 16.40
C LEU A 101 4.40 -4.52 17.38
N ARG A 102 3.31 -5.15 16.91
CA ARG A 102 2.53 -6.10 17.72
C ARG A 102 3.35 -7.33 18.11
N LYS A 103 4.10 -7.91 17.17
CA LYS A 103 5.04 -9.02 17.44
C LYS A 103 6.08 -8.62 18.47
N SER A 104 6.73 -7.47 18.30
CA SER A 104 7.76 -6.97 19.23
C SER A 104 7.22 -6.78 20.65
N ARG A 105 6.04 -6.18 20.80
CA ARG A 105 5.39 -6.01 22.11
C ARG A 105 5.05 -7.36 22.75
N ASN A 106 4.50 -8.29 21.98
CA ASN A 106 4.16 -9.62 22.50
C ASN A 106 5.41 -10.41 22.92
N TRP A 107 6.48 -10.31 22.13
CA TRP A 107 7.78 -10.92 22.45
C TRP A 107 8.35 -10.36 23.75
N LYS A 108 8.37 -9.04 23.93
CA LYS A 108 8.82 -8.41 25.19
C LYS A 108 7.99 -8.89 26.38
N HIS A 109 6.67 -8.94 26.24
CA HIS A 109 5.78 -9.43 27.30
C HIS A 109 6.04 -10.89 27.67
N TYR A 110 6.26 -11.75 26.67
CA TYR A 110 6.65 -13.14 26.88
C TYR A 110 7.98 -13.23 27.65
N GLN A 111 9.00 -12.49 27.22
CA GLN A 111 10.31 -12.46 27.91
C GLN A 111 10.18 -11.98 29.36
N SER A 112 9.38 -10.94 29.63
CA SER A 112 9.12 -10.48 30.99
C SER A 112 8.43 -11.55 31.85
N LYS A 113 7.52 -12.34 31.27
CA LYS A 113 6.88 -13.45 32.00
C LYS A 113 7.87 -14.57 32.32
N VAL A 114 8.71 -14.94 31.36
CA VAL A 114 9.76 -15.95 31.57
C VAL A 114 10.73 -15.50 32.65
N ALA A 115 11.25 -14.27 32.56
CA ALA A 115 12.15 -13.71 33.56
C ALA A 115 11.54 -13.72 34.97
N ARG A 116 10.24 -13.40 35.11
CA ARG A 116 9.54 -13.47 36.40
C ARG A 116 9.43 -14.89 36.93
N ILE A 117 9.18 -15.88 36.06
CA ILE A 117 9.15 -17.29 36.45
C ILE A 117 10.53 -17.72 36.95
N ASP A 118 11.59 -17.33 36.24
CA ASP A 118 12.97 -17.66 36.60
C ASP A 118 13.39 -17.00 37.91
N GLU A 119 13.00 -15.75 38.15
CA GLU A 119 13.25 -15.04 39.40
C GLU A 119 12.57 -15.74 40.58
N ILE A 120 11.27 -16.06 40.46
CA ILE A 120 10.51 -16.74 41.53
C ILE A 120 11.08 -18.13 41.78
N GLY A 121 11.33 -18.90 40.71
CA GLY A 121 11.88 -20.25 40.81
C GLY A 121 13.31 -20.24 41.37
N GLY A 122 14.13 -19.27 40.97
CA GLY A 122 15.47 -19.04 41.49
C GLY A 122 15.46 -18.70 42.98
N GLY A 123 14.57 -17.78 43.39
CA GLY A 123 14.38 -17.41 44.79
C GLY A 123 13.94 -18.60 45.66
N ALA A 124 12.98 -19.40 45.19
CA ALA A 124 12.53 -20.59 45.90
C ALA A 124 13.66 -21.61 46.09
N ARG A 125 14.43 -21.90 45.03
CA ARG A 125 15.61 -22.80 45.11
C ARG A 125 16.66 -22.25 46.08
N ALA A 126 16.93 -20.95 46.06
CA ALA A 126 17.88 -20.32 46.96
C ALA A 126 17.46 -20.43 48.43
N GLN A 127 16.16 -20.27 48.73
CA GLN A 127 15.64 -20.45 50.09
C GLN A 127 15.77 -21.90 50.57
N VAL A 128 15.44 -22.87 49.71
CA VAL A 128 15.60 -24.30 50.04
C VAL A 128 17.06 -24.64 50.31
N GLU A 129 17.98 -24.18 49.48
CA GLU A 129 19.42 -24.40 49.67
C GLU A 129 19.97 -23.72 50.93
N ALA A 130 19.50 -22.51 51.25
CA ALA A 130 19.85 -21.83 52.48
C ALA A 130 19.39 -22.61 53.72
N LYS A 131 18.16 -23.15 53.70
CA LYS A 131 17.63 -24.00 54.78
C LYS A 131 18.44 -25.29 54.93
N ARG A 132 18.73 -25.99 53.83
CA ARG A 132 19.58 -27.18 53.82
C ARG A 132 20.95 -26.90 54.45
N LYS A 133 21.65 -25.86 53.99
CA LYS A 133 22.97 -25.48 54.54
C LYS A 133 22.91 -25.14 56.02
N LYS A 134 21.85 -24.46 56.48
CA LYS A 134 21.64 -24.14 57.90
C LYS A 134 21.47 -25.41 58.73
N GLU A 135 20.59 -26.32 58.33
CA GLU A 135 20.37 -27.58 59.04
C GLU A 135 21.64 -28.45 59.07
N GLU A 136 22.33 -28.59 57.93
CA GLU A 136 23.61 -29.28 57.86
C GLU A 136 24.66 -28.66 58.80
N SER A 137 24.69 -27.33 58.90
CA SER A 137 25.63 -26.63 59.80
C SER A 137 25.34 -26.91 61.27
N ILE A 138 24.06 -27.00 61.66
CA ILE A 138 23.64 -27.35 63.02
C ILE A 138 24.10 -28.76 63.37
N VAL A 139 23.88 -29.73 62.46
CA VAL A 139 24.32 -31.12 62.64
C VAL A 139 25.84 -31.22 62.73
N LYS A 140 26.57 -30.54 61.83
CA LYS A 140 28.04 -30.50 61.84
C LYS A 140 28.58 -29.91 63.15
N ASN A 141 27.99 -28.82 63.64
CA ASN A 141 28.40 -28.19 64.90
C ASN A 141 28.17 -29.12 66.10
N LYS A 142 27.03 -29.81 66.16
CA LYS A 142 26.75 -30.80 67.23
C LYS A 142 27.74 -31.97 67.18
N ALA A 143 28.03 -32.49 65.99
CA ALA A 143 29.03 -33.54 65.81
C ALA A 143 30.45 -33.09 66.23
N ASN A 144 30.83 -31.85 65.90
CA ASN A 144 32.11 -31.27 66.33
C ASN A 144 32.18 -31.16 67.86
N GLN A 145 31.12 -30.68 68.52
CA GLN A 145 31.04 -30.58 69.97
C GLN A 145 31.21 -31.94 70.65
N MET A 146 30.56 -32.99 70.13
CA MET A 146 30.69 -34.35 70.63
C MET A 146 32.12 -34.88 70.49
N ARG A 147 32.80 -34.63 69.36
CA ARG A 147 34.21 -35.00 69.16
C ARG A 147 35.15 -34.29 70.15
N SER A 148 34.89 -33.02 70.47
CA SER A 148 35.73 -32.25 71.40
C SER A 148 35.48 -32.59 72.88
N THR A 149 34.25 -32.91 73.27
CA THR A 149 33.88 -33.13 74.69
C THR A 149 33.72 -34.59 75.09
N GLY A 150 33.66 -35.51 74.12
CA GLY A 150 33.45 -36.95 74.36
C GLY A 150 32.04 -37.33 74.84
N LYS A 151 31.12 -36.38 75.00
CA LYS A 151 29.75 -36.62 75.47
C LYS A 151 28.80 -36.77 74.29
N VAL A 152 28.20 -37.96 74.15
CA VAL A 152 27.15 -38.22 73.15
C VAL A 152 25.85 -37.57 73.62
N ALA A 153 25.41 -36.51 72.93
CA ALA A 153 24.11 -35.90 73.22
C ALA A 153 22.97 -36.81 72.73
N PRO A 154 21.85 -36.92 73.48
CA PRO A 154 20.72 -37.76 73.08
C PRO A 154 20.15 -37.32 71.72
N VAL A 155 19.79 -38.32 70.90
CA VAL A 155 19.24 -38.14 69.56
C VAL A 155 17.78 -37.72 69.71
N ILE A 156 17.50 -36.43 69.54
CA ILE A 156 16.12 -35.91 69.46
C ILE A 156 15.70 -36.00 67.99
N ASN A 157 15.09 -37.12 67.62
CA ASN A 157 14.44 -37.29 66.33
C ASN A 157 13.11 -36.53 66.36
N CYS A 158 13.05 -35.35 65.75
CA CYS A 158 11.78 -34.75 65.39
C CYS A 158 11.79 -34.49 63.87
N PHE A 159 11.34 -35.50 63.13
CA PHE A 159 10.98 -35.39 61.72
C PHE A 159 9.53 -34.93 61.66
N CYS A 160 9.29 -33.63 61.51
CA CYS A 160 7.96 -33.12 61.16
C CYS A 160 8.06 -32.38 59.82
N PHE A 161 7.28 -32.87 58.86
CA PHE A 161 7.09 -32.34 57.51
C PHE A 161 6.10 -31.18 57.49
#